data_AF-A0A2G5BCZ9-F1
#
_entry.id   AF-A0A2G5BCZ9-F1
#
_cell.length_a   1.000
_cell.length_b   1.000
_cell.length_c   1.000
_cell.angle_alpha   90.00
_cell.angle_beta   90.00
_cell.angle_gamma   90.00
#
_symmetry.space_group_name_H-M   'P 1'
#
loop_
_entity.id
_entity.type
_entity.pdbx_description
1 polymer ?
#
loop_
_entity_poly.entity_id
_entity_poly.type
_entity_poly.pdbx_seq_one_letter_code
_entity_poly.pdbx_strand_id
1 'polypeptide(L)' 'HVPCKFHKHGNCTAGDKCYFSHDLTVYEKTVCKYFAKGNCKYGNKCALLH' A
#
# COMPACT_ATOMS: atom_id res chain seq x y z
N HIS A 1 -2.28 12.16 -3.26
CA HIS A 1 -1.33 12.02 -2.13
C HIS A 1 -0.57 10.71 -2.28
N VAL A 2 0.76 10.71 -2.20
CA VAL A 2 1.57 9.47 -2.32
C VAL A 2 1.52 8.72 -0.98
N PRO A 3 1.13 7.43 -0.95
CA PRO A 3 0.91 6.74 0.32
C PRO A 3 2.22 6.33 1.01
N CYS A 4 2.24 6.43 2.33
CA CYS A 4 3.42 6.21 3.17
C CYS A 4 3.74 4.72 3.31
N LYS A 5 4.81 4.26 2.65
CA LYS A 5 5.26 2.87 2.73
C LYS A 5 5.57 2.44 4.17
N PHE A 6 6.12 3.32 4.99
CA PHE A 6 6.48 3.00 6.38
C PHE A 6 5.26 2.90 7.29
N HIS A 7 4.23 3.71 7.04
CA HIS A 7 3.01 3.70 7.85
C HIS A 7 2.25 2.38 7.70
N LYS A 8 2.18 1.86 6.47
CA LYS A 8 1.63 0.53 6.18
C LYS A 8 2.30 -0.60 6.98
N HIS A 9 3.61 -0.49 7.21
CA HIS A 9 4.35 -1.48 7.99
C HIS A 9 4.36 -1.15 9.50
N GLY A 10 3.66 -0.11 9.97
CA GLY A 10 3.69 0.34 11.36
C GLY A 10 5.03 0.95 11.79
N ASN A 11 5.91 1.27 10.84
CA ASN A 11 7.27 1.78 11.08
C ASN A 11 7.39 3.28 10.82
N CYS A 12 6.29 3.99 10.58
CA CYS A 12 6.35 5.44 10.39
C CYS A 12 6.47 6.17 11.72
N THR A 13 7.58 6.87 11.93
CA THR A 13 7.83 7.71 13.10
C THR A 13 7.30 9.14 12.96
N ALA A 14 6.85 9.53 11.76
CA ALA A 14 6.40 10.90 11.48
C ALA A 14 4.98 11.21 11.99
N GLY A 15 4.21 10.20 12.39
CA GLY A 15 2.83 10.36 12.86
C GLY A 15 1.97 11.17 11.88
N ASP A 16 1.09 12.04 12.38
CA ASP A 16 0.23 12.89 11.55
C ASP A 16 0.98 13.98 10.76
N LYS A 17 2.28 14.17 11.02
CA LYS A 17 3.13 15.12 10.27
C LYS A 17 3.82 14.47 9.07
N CYS A 18 3.48 13.23 8.71
CA CYS A 18 4.08 12.59 7.56
C CYS A 18 3.71 13.32 6.27
N TYR A 19 4.71 13.62 5.44
CA TYR A 19 4.50 14.17 4.10
C TYR A 19 3.73 13.21 3.19
N PHE A 20 3.74 11.92 3.52
CA PHE A 20 3.09 10.85 2.77
C PHE A 20 1.77 10.42 3.44
N SER A 21 0.83 9.89 2.65
CA SER A 21 -0.54 9.61 3.10
C SER A 21 -0.53 8.42 4.04
N HIS A 22 -1.08 8.61 5.23
CA HIS A 22 -1.35 7.53 6.17
C HIS A 22 -2.70 6.86 5.93
N ASP A 23 -3.44 7.34 4.94
CA ASP A 23 -4.68 6.72 4.51
C ASP A 23 -4.41 5.36 3.84
N LEU A 24 -4.67 4.28 4.59
CA LEU A 24 -4.49 2.91 4.13
C LEU A 24 -5.51 2.52 3.05
N THR A 25 -6.62 3.26 2.93
CA THR A 25 -7.64 3.02 1.89
C THR A 25 -7.09 3.27 0.49
N VAL A 26 -6.05 4.11 0.36
CA VAL A 26 -5.33 4.30 -0.91
C VAL A 26 -4.68 2.99 -1.38
N TYR A 27 -4.16 2.16 -0.46
CA TYR A 27 -3.58 0.86 -0.84
C TYR A 27 -4.65 -0.15 -1.26
N GLU A 28 -5.79 -0.15 -0.59
CA GLU A 28 -6.91 -1.04 -0.93
C GLU A 28 -7.55 -0.66 -2.27
N LYS A 29 -7.53 0.63 -2.65
CA LYS A 29 -8.00 1.09 -3.96
C LYS A 29 -7.00 0.88 -5.09
N THR A 30 -5.76 0.53 -4.76
CA THR A 30 -4.71 0.39 -5.78
C THR A 30 -4.67 -1.05 -6.29
N VAL A 31 -5.06 -1.24 -7.55
CA VAL A 31 -4.97 -2.53 -8.25
C VAL A 31 -3.51 -2.96 -8.36
N CYS A 32 -3.24 -4.20 -7.98
CA CYS A 32 -1.94 -4.83 -8.08
C CYS A 32 -1.55 -4.97 -9.56
N LYS A 33 -0.61 -4.14 -10.02
CA LYS A 33 -0.10 -4.20 -11.41
C LYS A 33 0.44 -5.58 -11.79
N TYR A 34 1.01 -6.32 -10.83
CA TYR A 34 1.49 -7.68 -11.08
C TYR A 34 0.35 -8.68 -11.21
N PHE A 35 -0.72 -8.53 -10.44
CA PHE A 35 -1.90 -9.39 -10.56
C PHE A 35 -2.67 -9.11 -11.84
N ALA A 36 -2.85 -7.84 -12.20
CA ALA A 36 -3.42 -7.43 -13.49
C ALA A 36 -2.63 -8.00 -14.68
N LYS A 37 -1.32 -8.26 -14.50
CA LYS A 37 -0.45 -8.92 -15.49
C LYS A 37 -0.34 -10.44 -15.29
N GLY A 38 -1.07 -11.04 -14.34
CA GLY A 38 -1.07 -12.49 -14.07
C GLY A 38 0.17 -13.04 -13.35
N ASN A 39 1.04 -12.17 -12.82
CA ASN A 39 2.36 -12.52 -12.27
C ASN A 39 2.53 -12.12 -10.78
N CYS A 40 1.44 -11.97 -10.02
CA CYS A 40 1.55 -11.62 -8.61
C CYS A 40 2.03 -12.79 -7.74
N LYS A 41 3.27 -12.73 -7.29
CA LYS A 41 3.90 -13.67 -6.36
C LYS A 41 3.32 -13.70 -4.94
N TYR A 42 2.48 -12.73 -4.57
CA TYR A 42 1.94 -12.61 -3.22
C TYR A 42 0.55 -13.24 -3.04
N GLY A 43 -0.16 -13.58 -4.12
CA GLY A 43 -1.49 -14.21 -4.06
C GLY A 43 -2.46 -13.46 -3.12
N ASN A 44 -3.25 -14.20 -2.34
CA ASN A 44 -4.19 -13.62 -1.36
C ASN A 44 -3.53 -12.82 -0.22
N LYS A 45 -2.19 -12.82 -0.12
CA LYS A 45 -1.43 -12.00 0.84
C LYS A 45 -0.93 -10.70 0.20
N CYS A 46 -1.31 -10.41 -1.04
CA CYS A 46 -0.93 -9.16 -1.67
C CYS A 46 -1.63 -8.01 -0.97
N ALA A 47 -0.85 -6.97 -0.67
CA ALA A 47 -1.36 -5.82 0.03
C ALA A 47 -1.87 -4.72 -0.93
N LEU A 48 -2.26 -5.13 -2.15
CA LEU A 48 -2.86 -4.35 -3.23
C LEU A 48 -4.05 -5.17 -3.75
N LEU A 49 -5.03 -4.52 -4.36
CA LEU A 49 -6.25 -5.18 -4.84
C LEU A 49 -5.94 -6.14 -6.00
N HIS A 50 -6.40 -7.38 -5.89
CA HIS A 50 -6.33 -8.39 -6.94
C HIS A 50 -7.63 -8.37 -7.75
#